data_AF-A0A0M8KAG9-F1
#
_entry.id   AF-A0A0M8KAG9-F1
#
_cell.length_a   1.000
_cell.length_b   1.000
_cell.length_c   1.000
_cell.angle_alpha   90.00
_cell.angle_beta   90.00
_cell.angle_gamma   90.00
#
_symmetry.space_group_name_H-M   'P 1'
#
loop_
_entity.id
_entity.type
_entity.pdbx_description
1 polymer ?
#
loop_
_entity_poly.entity_id
_entity_poly.type
_entity_poly.pdbx_seq_one_letter_code
_entity_poly.pdbx_strand_id
1 'polypeptide(L)'
;MVLVVQIAYGGLVAGLKAGHVSDTWPLMFGYLVPPKLLSVMEPWWVNLFETPLTVHFIHRWFAFVVAAVVVALAVAVRRQGYDDEVIASTNLLLALVVVQISLGVSVVIFGVPKWLAIAHQGTAVLLLGTTIFLLHRLRRAAPAAVAVPVSSQQRAHT
;
A
#
# COMPACT_ATOMS: atom_id res chain seq x y z
N MET A 1 -4.52 6.06 0.26
CA MET A 1 -5.59 5.29 -0.40
C MET A 1 -5.05 3.99 -1.02
N VAL A 2 -4.01 4.04 -1.87
CA VAL A 2 -3.43 2.83 -2.50
C VAL A 2 -2.99 1.73 -1.51
N LEU A 3 -2.32 2.10 -0.42
CA LEU A 3 -1.89 1.13 0.60
C LEU A 3 -3.09 0.41 1.25
N VAL A 4 -4.20 1.11 1.49
CA VAL A 4 -5.40 0.52 2.09
C VAL A 4 -6.02 -0.52 1.17
N VAL A 5 -6.05 -0.26 -0.14
CA VAL A 5 -6.51 -1.24 -1.14
C VAL A 5 -5.63 -2.48 -1.11
N GLN A 6 -4.30 -2.31 -1.07
CA GLN A 6 -3.37 -3.44 -1.00
C GLN A 6 -3.54 -4.27 0.29
N ILE A 7 -3.74 -3.61 1.43
CA ILE A 7 -4.02 -4.28 2.71
C ILE A 7 -5.35 -5.02 2.66
N ALA A 8 -6.40 -4.43 2.08
CA ALA A 8 -7.70 -5.08 1.90
C ALA A 8 -7.58 -6.35 1.05
N TYR A 9 -6.88 -6.29 -0.09
CA TYR A 9 -6.57 -7.47 -0.90
C TYR A 9 -5.73 -8.51 -0.14
N GLY A 10 -4.79 -8.08 0.71
CA GLY A 10 -4.04 -9.00 1.59
C GLY A 10 -4.94 -9.72 2.59
N GLY A 11 -5.94 -9.03 3.13
CA GLY A 11 -6.99 -9.62 3.97
C GLY A 11 -7.84 -10.64 3.21
N LEU A 12 -8.25 -10.32 1.98
CA LEU A 12 -8.98 -11.25 1.10
C LEU A 12 -8.14 -12.49 0.78
N VAL A 13 -6.84 -12.33 0.49
CA VAL A 13 -5.92 -13.45 0.26
C VAL A 13 -5.88 -14.39 1.47
N ALA A 14 -5.81 -13.83 2.69
CA ALA A 14 -5.83 -14.62 3.91
C ALA A 14 -7.19 -15.32 4.12
N GLY A 15 -8.30 -14.59 3.97
CA GLY A 15 -9.66 -15.10 4.20
C GLY A 15 -10.06 -16.21 3.22
N LEU A 16 -9.72 -16.05 1.94
CA LEU A 16 -10.00 -17.04 0.89
C LEU A 16 -8.96 -18.16 0.82
N LYS A 17 -7.93 -18.15 1.70
CA LYS A 17 -6.76 -19.04 1.61
C LYS A 17 -6.08 -18.98 0.23
N ALA A 18 -6.17 -17.82 -0.42
CA ALA A 18 -5.74 -17.64 -1.80
C ALA A 18 -4.23 -17.81 -1.99
N GLY A 19 -3.45 -17.61 -0.92
CA GLY A 19 -2.00 -17.86 -0.90
C GLY A 19 -1.62 -19.30 -1.29
N HIS A 20 -2.52 -20.27 -1.13
CA HIS A 20 -2.30 -21.67 -1.50
C HIS A 20 -2.67 -22.01 -2.95
N VAL A 21 -3.18 -21.04 -3.72
CA VAL A 21 -3.57 -21.27 -5.12
C VAL A 21 -2.35 -21.51 -6.02
N SER A 22 -1.22 -20.88 -5.72
CA SER A 22 0.04 -21.03 -6.45
C SER A 22 1.22 -20.80 -5.52
N ASP A 23 2.22 -21.66 -5.62
CA ASP A 23 3.51 -21.62 -4.93
C ASP A 23 4.66 -21.12 -5.84
N THR A 24 4.34 -20.72 -7.06
CA THR A 24 5.32 -20.19 -8.02
C THR A 24 5.33 -18.66 -8.05
N TRP A 25 6.51 -18.11 -8.34
CA TRP A 25 6.77 -16.69 -8.53
C TRP A 25 7.87 -16.50 -9.60
N PRO A 26 7.79 -15.52 -10.52
CA PRO A 26 6.72 -14.52 -10.68
C PRO A 26 5.49 -15.04 -11.42
N LEU A 27 5.58 -16.21 -12.03
CA LEU A 27 4.49 -16.82 -12.79
C LEU A 27 3.44 -17.44 -11.84
N MET A 28 2.25 -17.64 -12.37
CA MET A 28 1.17 -18.35 -11.71
C MET A 28 0.59 -19.35 -12.72
N PHE A 29 0.73 -20.65 -12.43
CA PHE A 29 0.44 -21.74 -13.37
C PHE A 29 1.18 -21.64 -14.70
N GLY A 30 2.41 -21.11 -14.69
CA GLY A 30 3.23 -20.90 -15.90
C GLY A 30 2.88 -19.65 -16.71
N TYR A 31 1.88 -18.87 -16.29
CA TYR A 31 1.49 -17.62 -16.96
C TYR A 31 1.86 -16.41 -16.13
N LEU A 32 2.26 -15.32 -16.78
CA LEU A 32 2.41 -14.03 -16.09
C LEU A 32 1.03 -13.50 -15.69
N VAL A 33 0.06 -13.58 -16.60
CA VAL A 33 -1.37 -13.28 -16.37
C VAL A 33 -2.15 -14.58 -16.59
N PRO A 34 -2.62 -15.25 -15.53
CA PRO A 34 -3.39 -16.47 -15.66
C PRO A 34 -4.63 -16.29 -16.55
N PRO A 35 -4.99 -17.29 -17.37
CA PRO A 35 -6.25 -17.26 -18.10
C PRO A 35 -7.44 -17.29 -17.14
N LYS A 36 -8.60 -16.79 -17.59
CA LYS A 36 -9.90 -16.84 -16.89
C LYS A 36 -10.00 -16.04 -15.58
N LEU A 37 -9.10 -15.08 -15.31
CA LEU A 37 -9.17 -14.24 -14.09
C LEU A 37 -10.55 -13.59 -13.83
N LEU A 38 -11.29 -13.24 -14.87
CA LEU A 38 -12.61 -12.59 -14.71
C LEU A 38 -13.79 -13.46 -15.17
N SER A 39 -13.53 -14.74 -15.42
CA SER A 39 -14.54 -15.65 -16.00
C SER A 39 -14.60 -16.99 -15.25
N VAL A 40 -14.15 -17.04 -13.99
CA VAL A 40 -14.36 -18.21 -13.13
C VAL A 40 -15.80 -18.21 -12.60
N MET A 41 -16.31 -17.03 -12.25
CA MET A 41 -17.65 -16.78 -11.75
C MET A 41 -18.38 -15.73 -12.58
N GLU A 42 -19.72 -15.78 -12.59
CA GLU A 42 -20.59 -14.76 -13.17
C GLU A 42 -21.43 -14.07 -12.08
N PRO A 43 -21.65 -12.75 -12.15
CA PRO A 43 -21.09 -11.81 -13.14
C PRO A 43 -19.58 -11.59 -12.94
N TRP A 44 -18.85 -11.25 -14.03
CA TRP A 44 -17.39 -11.14 -14.06
C TRP A 44 -16.73 -10.35 -12.90
N TRP A 45 -17.40 -9.36 -12.32
CA TRP A 45 -16.84 -8.51 -11.26
C TRP A 45 -16.72 -9.24 -9.91
N VAL A 46 -17.50 -10.30 -9.67
CA VAL A 46 -17.43 -11.11 -8.44
C VAL A 46 -16.04 -11.74 -8.30
N ASN A 47 -15.39 -12.08 -9.43
CA ASN A 47 -14.04 -12.65 -9.43
C ASN A 47 -13.01 -11.74 -8.75
N LEU A 48 -13.20 -10.41 -8.76
CA LEU A 48 -12.28 -9.47 -8.14
C LEU A 48 -12.20 -9.63 -6.61
N PHE A 49 -13.22 -10.21 -5.98
CA PHE A 49 -13.34 -10.28 -4.53
C PHE A 49 -13.45 -11.71 -3.98
N GLU A 50 -14.03 -12.63 -4.76
CA GLU A 50 -14.38 -13.97 -4.25
C GLU A 50 -13.55 -15.08 -4.88
N THR A 51 -12.97 -14.86 -6.07
CA THR A 51 -12.17 -15.89 -6.73
C THR A 51 -10.74 -15.87 -6.18
N PRO A 52 -10.27 -16.95 -5.53
CA PRO A 52 -8.93 -16.99 -4.92
C PRO A 52 -7.81 -16.74 -5.94
N LEU A 53 -7.95 -17.28 -7.16
CA LEU A 53 -7.02 -17.04 -8.27
C LEU A 53 -6.81 -15.54 -8.54
N THR A 54 -7.91 -14.83 -8.70
CA THR A 54 -7.93 -13.43 -9.11
C THR A 54 -7.52 -12.51 -7.99
N VAL A 55 -8.00 -12.75 -6.77
CA VAL A 55 -7.59 -12.01 -5.56
C VAL A 55 -6.10 -12.17 -5.31
N HIS A 56 -5.56 -13.38 -5.43
CA HIS A 56 -4.13 -13.63 -5.27
C HIS A 56 -3.32 -12.91 -6.34
N PHE A 57 -3.73 -12.99 -7.61
CA PHE A 57 -3.08 -12.29 -8.71
C PHE A 57 -3.06 -10.77 -8.52
N ILE A 58 -4.21 -10.16 -8.17
CA ILE A 58 -4.32 -8.72 -7.94
C ILE A 58 -3.43 -8.29 -6.79
N HIS A 59 -3.48 -8.98 -5.65
CA HIS A 59 -2.63 -8.67 -4.49
C HIS A 59 -1.14 -8.70 -4.83
N ARG A 60 -0.70 -9.70 -5.60
CA ARG A 60 0.70 -9.87 -6.04
C ARG A 60 1.20 -8.67 -6.85
N TRP A 61 0.44 -8.26 -7.88
CA TRP A 61 0.90 -7.23 -8.81
C TRP A 61 0.59 -5.81 -8.34
N PHE A 62 -0.50 -5.61 -7.61
CA PHE A 62 -0.84 -4.29 -7.05
C PHE A 62 0.15 -3.83 -5.96
N ALA A 63 0.91 -4.76 -5.36
CA ALA A 63 2.04 -4.43 -4.47
C ALA A 63 3.08 -3.52 -5.15
N PHE A 64 3.33 -3.70 -6.45
CA PHE A 64 4.29 -2.87 -7.19
C PHE A 64 3.75 -1.46 -7.49
N VAL A 65 2.42 -1.30 -7.60
CA VAL A 65 1.79 0.03 -7.67
C VAL A 65 2.02 0.77 -6.35
N VAL A 66 1.86 0.09 -5.21
CA VAL A 66 2.18 0.69 -3.90
C VAL A 66 3.65 1.08 -3.82
N ALA A 67 4.57 0.20 -4.26
CA ALA A 67 6.00 0.52 -4.29
C ALA A 67 6.32 1.76 -5.14
N ALA A 68 5.75 1.84 -6.34
CA ALA A 68 5.93 3.00 -7.22
C ALA A 68 5.41 4.30 -6.57
N VAL A 69 4.26 4.26 -5.91
CA VAL A 69 3.72 5.43 -5.19
C VAL A 69 4.61 5.83 -4.02
N VAL A 70 5.15 4.88 -3.25
CA VAL A 70 6.07 5.19 -2.14
C VAL A 70 7.38 5.79 -2.65
N VAL A 71 7.92 5.30 -3.77
CA VAL A 71 9.09 5.91 -4.44
C VAL A 71 8.77 7.33 -4.91
N ALA A 72 7.64 7.54 -5.58
CA ALA A 72 7.23 8.86 -6.04
C ALA A 72 7.06 9.85 -4.87
N LEU A 73 6.48 9.39 -3.75
CA LEU A 73 6.37 10.16 -2.52
C LEU A 73 7.74 10.53 -1.96
N ALA A 74 8.66 9.56 -1.86
CA ALA A 74 10.02 9.78 -1.37
C ALA A 74 10.82 10.78 -2.21
N VAL A 75 10.60 10.80 -3.53
CA VAL A 75 11.17 11.81 -4.44
C VAL A 75 10.50 13.18 -4.21
N ALA A 76 9.17 13.22 -4.13
CA ALA A 76 8.42 14.47 -3.95
C ALA A 76 8.79 15.19 -2.65
N VAL A 77 8.89 14.47 -1.53
CA VAL A 77 9.24 15.10 -0.23
C VAL A 77 10.64 15.70 -0.24
N ARG A 78 11.60 15.06 -0.91
CA ARG A 78 12.97 15.58 -1.06
C ARG A 78 13.01 16.83 -1.92
N ARG A 79 12.28 16.82 -3.04
CA ARG A 79 12.22 17.97 -3.96
C ARG A 79 11.55 19.20 -3.34
N GLN A 80 10.64 19.00 -2.39
CA GLN A 80 9.93 20.06 -1.70
C GLN A 80 10.66 20.58 -0.45
N GLY A 81 11.78 19.96 -0.04
CA GLY A 81 12.58 20.42 1.09
C GLY A 81 11.90 20.26 2.45
N TYR A 82 11.13 19.18 2.65
CA TYR A 82 10.57 18.84 3.97
C TYR A 82 11.67 18.55 5.00
N ASP A 83 11.30 18.59 6.28
CA ASP A 83 12.21 18.30 7.41
C ASP A 83 12.79 16.88 7.39
N ASP A 84 13.88 16.68 8.14
CA ASP A 84 14.60 15.40 8.23
C ASP A 84 13.71 14.27 8.76
N GLU A 85 12.72 14.58 9.60
CA GLU A 85 11.79 13.60 10.18
C GLU A 85 10.83 13.04 9.12
N VAL A 86 10.30 13.88 8.24
CA VAL A 86 9.51 13.47 7.08
C VAL A 86 10.37 12.63 6.13
N ILE A 87 11.59 13.07 5.83
CA ILE A 87 12.51 12.33 4.95
C ILE A 87 12.82 10.94 5.55
N ALA A 88 13.17 10.86 6.84
CA ALA A 88 13.43 9.62 7.53
C ALA A 88 12.21 8.67 7.52
N SER A 89 11.01 9.22 7.73
CA SER A 89 9.76 8.45 7.66
C SER A 89 9.51 7.86 6.27
N THR A 90 9.81 8.62 5.20
CA THR A 90 9.69 8.10 3.83
C THR A 90 10.74 7.02 3.51
N ASN A 91 11.95 7.12 4.08
CA ASN A 91 12.97 6.08 3.97
C ASN A 91 12.55 4.80 4.67
N LEU A 92 11.96 4.92 5.85
CA LEU A 92 11.39 3.78 6.57
C LEU A 92 10.27 3.12 5.75
N LEU A 93 9.38 3.90 5.13
CA LEU A 93 8.37 3.34 4.23
C LEU A 93 8.98 2.57 3.06
N LEU A 94 10.01 3.10 2.42
CA LEU A 94 10.71 2.41 1.33
C LEU A 94 11.29 1.07 1.80
N ALA A 95 12.01 1.07 2.92
CA ALA A 95 12.58 -0.14 3.50
C ALA A 95 11.49 -1.17 3.85
N LEU A 96 10.42 -0.73 4.49
CA LEU A 96 9.29 -1.60 4.85
C LEU A 96 8.58 -2.18 3.62
N VAL A 97 8.44 -1.43 2.52
CA VAL A 97 7.86 -1.96 1.26
C VAL A 97 8.76 -3.06 0.68
N VAL A 98 10.07 -2.88 0.67
CA VAL A 98 11.01 -3.91 0.20
C VAL A 98 10.91 -5.17 1.07
N VAL A 99 10.90 -5.02 2.39
CA VAL A 99 10.71 -6.14 3.32
C VAL A 99 9.35 -6.81 3.09
N GLN A 100 8.28 -6.03 2.94
CA GLN A 100 6.92 -6.53 2.72
C GLN A 100 6.84 -7.38 1.46
N ILE A 101 7.34 -6.89 0.32
CA ILE A 101 7.32 -7.62 -0.95
C ILE A 101 8.18 -8.89 -0.84
N SER A 102 9.36 -8.80 -0.23
CA SER A 102 10.26 -9.96 -0.04
C SER A 102 9.62 -11.05 0.81
N LEU A 103 8.96 -10.67 1.91
CA LEU A 103 8.20 -11.59 2.74
C LEU A 103 7.00 -12.17 1.97
N GLY A 104 6.28 -11.37 1.19
CA GLY A 104 5.13 -11.82 0.40
C GLY A 104 5.52 -12.86 -0.66
N VAL A 105 6.62 -12.62 -1.37
CA VAL A 105 7.22 -13.59 -2.30
C VAL A 105 7.66 -14.85 -1.56
N SER A 106 8.27 -14.72 -0.39
CA SER A 106 8.69 -15.87 0.42
C SER A 106 7.50 -16.70 0.91
N VAL A 107 6.40 -16.05 1.31
CA VAL A 107 5.14 -16.73 1.67
C VAL A 107 4.62 -17.59 0.51
N VAL A 108 4.72 -17.11 -0.72
CA VAL A 108 4.35 -17.88 -1.92
C VAL A 108 5.27 -19.08 -2.11
N ILE A 109 6.59 -18.84 -2.23
CA ILE A 109 7.57 -19.86 -2.61
C ILE A 109 7.66 -20.99 -1.57
N PHE A 110 7.48 -20.69 -0.28
CA PHE A 110 7.56 -21.69 0.79
C PHE A 110 6.21 -22.32 1.17
N GLY A 111 5.14 -22.08 0.40
CA GLY A 111 3.84 -22.73 0.64
C GLY A 111 3.08 -22.22 1.87
N VAL A 112 3.15 -20.91 2.13
CA VAL A 112 2.44 -20.19 3.20
C VAL A 112 2.75 -20.72 4.62
N PRO A 113 4.02 -20.82 5.04
CA PRO A 113 4.32 -21.22 6.41
C PRO A 113 3.86 -20.12 7.37
N LYS A 114 3.18 -20.51 8.45
CA LYS A 114 2.45 -19.59 9.35
C LYS A 114 3.30 -18.44 9.87
N TRP A 115 4.56 -18.71 10.22
CA TRP A 115 5.47 -17.70 10.76
C TRP A 115 5.84 -16.63 9.72
N LEU A 116 6.03 -16.99 8.44
CA LEU A 116 6.23 -15.99 7.36
C LEU A 116 4.95 -15.21 7.10
N ALA A 117 3.79 -15.87 7.09
CA ALA A 117 2.51 -15.20 6.89
C ALA A 117 2.23 -14.18 8.00
N ILE A 118 2.53 -14.52 9.27
CA ILE A 118 2.43 -13.62 10.42
C ILE A 118 3.44 -12.48 10.31
N ALA A 119 4.71 -12.76 9.96
CA ALA A 119 5.72 -11.72 9.75
C ALA A 119 5.29 -10.73 8.66
N HIS A 120 4.78 -11.24 7.54
CA HIS A 120 4.25 -10.42 6.44
C HIS A 120 3.07 -9.54 6.89
N GLN A 121 2.14 -10.08 7.69
CA GLN A 121 1.04 -9.29 8.24
C GLN A 121 1.53 -8.23 9.25
N GLY A 122 2.50 -8.58 10.09
CA GLY A 122 3.13 -7.65 11.04
C GLY A 122 3.80 -6.47 10.33
N THR A 123 4.55 -6.73 9.26
CA THR A 123 5.15 -5.67 8.44
C THR A 123 4.08 -4.78 7.79
N ALA A 124 2.91 -5.32 7.41
CA ALA A 124 1.81 -4.52 6.87
C ALA A 124 1.22 -3.55 7.90
N VAL A 125 1.15 -3.95 9.17
CA VAL A 125 0.76 -3.07 10.28
C VAL A 125 1.78 -1.95 10.48
N LEU A 126 3.08 -2.26 10.43
CA LEU A 126 4.14 -1.26 10.51
C LEU A 126 4.04 -0.26 9.33
N LEU A 127 3.85 -0.76 8.10
CA LEU A 127 3.62 0.08 6.92
C LEU A 127 2.45 1.04 7.10
N LEU A 128 1.32 0.55 7.61
CA LEU A 128 0.15 1.38 7.88
C LEU A 128 0.44 2.43 8.95
N GLY A 129 1.08 2.03 10.05
CA GLY A 129 1.45 2.94 11.14
C GLY A 129 2.39 4.05 10.68
N THR A 130 3.47 3.71 9.97
CA THR A 130 4.41 4.68 9.40
C THR A 130 3.72 5.60 8.39
N THR A 131 2.78 5.09 7.59
CA THR A 131 2.01 5.91 6.64
C THR A 131 1.11 6.91 7.36
N ILE A 132 0.39 6.49 8.41
CA ILE A 132 -0.45 7.38 9.21
C ILE A 132 0.40 8.46 9.89
N PHE A 133 1.54 8.06 10.47
CA PHE A 133 2.49 8.99 11.09
C PHE A 133 2.96 10.05 10.10
N LEU A 134 3.43 9.62 8.91
CA LEU A 134 3.87 10.52 7.85
C LEU A 134 2.75 11.47 7.39
N LEU A 135 1.53 10.98 7.19
CA LEU A 135 0.39 11.81 6.79
C LEU A 135 0.07 12.89 7.84
N HIS A 136 0.17 12.56 9.13
CA HIS A 136 -0.02 13.53 10.21
C HIS A 136 1.04 14.62 10.21
N ARG A 137 2.31 14.25 9.96
CA ARG A 137 3.42 15.20 9.81
C ARG A 137 3.23 16.12 8.61
N LEU A 138 2.91 15.57 7.44
CA LEU A 138 2.69 16.34 6.22
C LEU A 138 1.53 17.34 6.37
N ARG A 139 0.46 16.97 7.08
CA ARG A 139 -0.67 17.88 7.37
C ARG A 139 -0.30 19.03 8.29
N ARG A 140 0.62 18.82 9.24
CA ARG A 140 1.12 19.86 10.15
C ARG A 140 2.16 20.77 9.48
N ALA A 141 2.94 20.22 8.56
CA ALA A 141 3.95 20.96 7.80
C ALA A 141 3.35 21.77 6.64
N ALA A 142 2.14 21.42 6.16
CA ALA A 142 1.42 22.26 5.21
C ALA A 142 1.15 23.63 5.88
N PRO A 143 1.51 24.77 5.24
CA PRO A 143 1.25 26.07 5.82
C PRO A 143 -0.24 26.19 6.14
N ALA A 144 -0.55 26.66 7.34
CA ALA A 144 -1.91 27.01 7.73
C ALA A 144 -2.52 27.82 6.57
N ALA A 145 -3.58 27.29 5.96
CA ALA A 145 -4.24 27.92 4.83
C ALA A 145 -4.46 29.40 5.17
N VAL A 146 -3.82 30.27 4.37
CA VAL A 146 -3.93 31.73 4.32
C VAL A 146 -4.69 32.30 5.52
N ALA A 147 -3.96 32.72 6.56
CA ALA A 147 -4.52 33.65 7.52
C ALA A 147 -4.97 34.89 6.72
N VAL A 148 -6.27 34.96 6.42
CA VAL A 148 -6.88 36.14 5.79
C VAL A 148 -6.54 37.30 6.73
N PRO A 149 -5.80 38.32 6.28
CA PRO A 149 -5.56 39.48 7.10
C PRO A 149 -6.93 40.11 7.33
N VAL A 150 -7.44 40.06 8.55
CA VAL A 150 -8.61 40.85 8.94
C VAL A 150 -8.14 42.30 8.82
N SER A 151 -8.54 42.97 7.74
CA SER A 151 -8.24 44.38 7.51
C SER A 151 -8.87 45.18 8.65
N SER A 152 -8.03 45.68 9.55
CA SER A 152 -8.39 46.67 10.56
C SER A 152 -8.59 48.04 9.90
N GLN A 153 -9.65 48.18 9.11
CA GLN A 153 -10.15 49.48 8.66
C GLN A 153 -11.59 49.65 9.11
N GLN A 154 -11.75 50.07 10.37
CA GLN A 154 -12.84 50.96 10.83
C GLN A 154 -12.57 51.38 12.28
N ARG A 155 -11.51 52.17 12.47
CA ARG A 155 -11.45 53.17 13.54
C ARG A 155 -11.09 54.49 12.89
N ALA A 156 -12.11 55.24 12.52
CA ALA A 156 -12.12 56.70 12.43
C ALA A 156 -13.28 57.07 11.50
N HIS A 157 -14.46 57.29 12.07
CA HIS A 157 -15.31 58.40 11.63
C HIS A 157 -16.22 58.77 12.81
N THR A 158 -15.97 60.00 13.27
CA THR A 158 -16.81 60.91 14.08
C THR A 158 -17.16 60.52 15.50
#